data_AF-A0A7V4YVI6-F1
#
_entry.id   AF-A0A7V4YVI6-F1
#
_cell.length_a   1.000
_cell.length_b   1.000
_cell.length_c   1.000
_cell.angle_alpha   90.00
_cell.angle_beta   90.00
_cell.angle_gamma   90.00
#
_symmetry.space_group_name_H-M   'P 1'
#
loop_
_entity.id
_entity.type
_entity.pdbx_description
1 polymer ?
#
loop_
_entity_poly.entity_id
_entity_poly.type
_entity_poly.pdbx_seq_one_letter_code
_entity_poly.pdbx_strand_id
1 'polypeptide(L)'
;MQKIAFFVLLAGLVFSQSSCAVWKQNRWLAEHNKTLKKLAESNIPAEQKLDGLVQDYVKFMNEGLNFVNPANSAKFVKKYHDQNDRYIDKILSDTQKWQGKLNTVEKVDLGLRIAQKPYLKDFVDLVPRFKKKYNQYAFIVKLTSKVAGGLTGLAGKALGL
;
A
#
# COMPACT_ATOMS: atom_id res chain seq x y z
N MET A 1 35.84 -7.72 -38.47
CA MET A 1 35.76 -8.00 -37.01
C MET A 1 35.11 -6.88 -36.18
N GLN A 2 35.19 -5.61 -36.59
CA GLN A 2 34.61 -4.45 -35.87
C GLN A 2 33.07 -4.47 -35.71
N LYS A 3 32.33 -5.08 -36.64
CA LYS A 3 30.87 -5.18 -36.59
C LYS A 3 30.35 -6.16 -35.52
N ILE A 4 31.13 -7.17 -35.14
CA ILE A 4 30.76 -8.17 -34.13
C ILE A 4 30.94 -7.59 -32.72
N ALA A 5 32.01 -6.80 -32.50
CA ALA A 5 32.24 -6.11 -31.23
C ALA A 5 31.13 -5.11 -30.88
N PHE A 6 30.57 -4.42 -31.88
CA PHE A 6 29.44 -3.50 -31.69
C PHE A 6 28.16 -4.23 -31.26
N PHE A 7 27.88 -5.42 -31.83
CA PHE A 7 26.72 -6.22 -31.45
C PHE A 7 26.83 -6.80 -30.04
N VAL A 8 28.04 -7.18 -29.60
CA VAL A 8 28.27 -7.68 -28.23
C VAL A 8 28.14 -6.54 -27.19
N LEU A 9 28.61 -5.33 -27.51
CA LEU A 9 28.44 -4.15 -26.65
C LEU A 9 26.97 -3.69 -26.54
N LEU A 10 26.20 -3.76 -27.63
CA LEU A 10 24.76 -3.46 -27.64
C LEU A 10 23.94 -4.51 -26.88
N ALA A 11 24.30 -5.80 -26.96
CA ALA A 11 23.64 -6.85 -26.20
C ALA A 11 23.86 -6.70 -24.68
N GLY A 12 25.05 -6.30 -24.23
CA GLY A 12 25.35 -6.08 -22.81
C GLY A 12 24.50 -4.98 -22.16
N LEU A 13 24.19 -3.91 -22.90
CA LEU A 13 23.37 -2.78 -22.43
C LEU A 13 21.89 -3.16 -22.22
N VAL A 14 21.36 -4.11 -22.98
CA VAL A 14 19.96 -4.56 -22.85
C VAL A 14 19.77 -5.44 -21.61
N PHE A 15 20.77 -6.24 -21.22
CA PHE A 15 20.67 -7.10 -20.03
C PHE A 15 20.84 -6.33 -18.71
N SER A 16 21.68 -5.29 -18.67
CA SER A 16 21.94 -4.52 -17.43
C SER A 16 20.74 -3.73 -16.89
N GLN A 17 19.73 -3.41 -17.71
CA GLN A 17 18.58 -2.63 -17.24
C GLN A 17 17.54 -3.46 -16.46
N SER A 18 17.48 -4.77 -16.72
CA SER A 18 16.50 -5.66 -16.07
C SER A 18 16.81 -5.93 -14.60
N SER A 19 18.10 -5.99 -14.24
CA SER A 19 18.58 -6.32 -12.89
C SER A 19 18.28 -5.21 -11.87
N CYS A 20 18.35 -3.94 -12.27
CA CYS A 20 18.05 -2.80 -11.40
C CYS A 20 16.56 -2.71 -11.03
N ALA A 21 15.66 -3.02 -11.97
CA ALA A 21 14.21 -2.94 -11.72
C ALA A 21 13.73 -3.98 -10.70
N VAL A 22 14.21 -5.23 -10.82
CA VAL A 22 13.86 -6.31 -9.88
C VAL A 22 14.44 -6.03 -8.49
N TRP A 23 15.68 -5.54 -8.40
CA TRP A 23 16.29 -5.19 -7.14
C TRP A 23 15.54 -4.06 -6.43
N LYS A 24 15.15 -3.01 -7.17
CA LYS A 24 14.33 -1.91 -6.66
C LYS A 24 12.98 -2.40 -6.12
N GLN A 25 12.30 -3.28 -6.86
CA GLN A 25 11.04 -3.86 -6.43
C GLN A 25 11.18 -4.67 -5.14
N ASN A 26 12.22 -5.51 -5.02
CA ASN A 26 12.44 -6.29 -3.81
C ASN A 26 12.78 -5.39 -2.62
N ARG A 27 13.50 -4.29 -2.84
CA ARG A 27 13.77 -3.29 -1.80
C ARG A 27 12.48 -2.63 -1.31
N TRP A 28 11.58 -2.23 -2.21
CA TRP A 28 10.27 -1.70 -1.84
C TRP A 28 9.47 -2.70 -1.00
N LEU A 29 9.37 -3.96 -1.45
CA LEU A 29 8.67 -5.00 -0.71
C LEU A 29 9.25 -5.22 0.70
N ALA A 30 10.59 -5.26 0.82
CA ALA A 30 11.26 -5.41 2.10
C ALA A 30 11.01 -4.21 3.04
N GLU A 31 10.98 -2.99 2.49
CA GLU A 31 10.72 -1.77 3.24
C GLU A 31 9.28 -1.73 3.79
N HIS A 32 8.30 -2.05 2.95
CA HIS A 32 6.90 -2.19 3.35
C HIS A 32 6.74 -3.24 4.45
N ASN A 33 7.35 -4.42 4.26
CA ASN A 33 7.27 -5.48 5.26
C ASN A 33 7.86 -5.08 6.59
N LYS A 34 9.06 -4.47 6.59
CA LYS A 34 9.70 -3.97 7.81
C LYS A 34 8.84 -2.92 8.50
N THR A 35 8.24 -2.01 7.74
CA THR A 35 7.41 -0.92 8.25
C THR A 35 6.14 -1.46 8.89
N LEU A 36 5.37 -2.26 8.15
CA LEU A 36 4.10 -2.82 8.64
C LEU A 36 4.32 -3.80 9.80
N LYS A 37 5.39 -4.59 9.76
CA LYS A 37 5.79 -5.43 10.91
C LYS A 37 6.04 -4.57 12.15
N LYS A 38 6.86 -3.52 12.03
CA LYS A 38 7.17 -2.61 13.13
C LYS A 38 5.91 -1.94 13.68
N LEU A 39 5.03 -1.44 12.80
CA LEU A 39 3.77 -0.80 13.20
C LEU A 39 2.89 -1.79 13.98
N ALA A 40 2.70 -3.00 13.44
CA ALA A 40 1.87 -4.02 14.05
C ALA A 40 2.40 -4.47 15.43
N GLU A 41 3.71 -4.66 15.56
CA GLU A 41 4.37 -5.21 16.76
C GLU A 41 4.73 -4.15 17.81
N SER A 42 4.73 -2.85 17.46
CA SER A 42 5.05 -1.77 18.40
C SER A 42 3.95 -1.51 19.43
N ASN A 43 4.31 -0.81 20.51
CA ASN A 43 3.37 -0.36 21.54
C ASN A 43 2.89 1.09 21.33
N ILE A 44 2.95 1.60 20.10
CA ILE A 44 2.45 2.96 19.78
C ILE A 44 0.91 2.99 19.77
N PRO A 45 0.29 4.17 19.92
CA PRO A 45 -1.17 4.32 19.86
C PRO A 45 -1.77 3.72 18.58
N ALA A 46 -2.97 3.15 18.69
CA ALA A 46 -3.67 2.54 17.54
C ALA A 46 -3.91 3.54 16.41
N GLU A 47 -4.18 4.81 16.73
CA GLU A 47 -4.26 5.89 15.74
C GLU A 47 -2.98 6.01 14.92
N GLN A 48 -1.81 6.00 15.58
CA GLN A 48 -0.52 6.10 14.87
C GLN A 48 -0.21 4.85 14.03
N LYS A 49 -0.66 3.67 14.47
CA LYS A 49 -0.55 2.46 13.66
C LYS A 49 -1.40 2.57 12.39
N LEU A 50 -2.61 3.08 12.52
CA LEU A 50 -3.51 3.34 11.38
C LEU A 50 -2.89 4.35 10.42
N ASP A 51 -2.42 5.49 10.93
CA ASP A 51 -1.76 6.52 10.13
C ASP A 51 -0.60 5.93 9.32
N GLY A 52 0.27 5.14 9.99
CA GLY A 52 1.39 4.47 9.34
C GLY A 52 0.96 3.46 8.28
N LEU A 53 -0.11 2.69 8.54
CA LEU A 53 -0.68 1.77 7.56
C LEU A 53 -1.17 2.51 6.31
N VAL A 54 -1.91 3.60 6.46
CA VAL A 54 -2.44 4.34 5.30
C VAL A 54 -1.32 4.99 4.51
N GLN A 55 -0.32 5.57 5.18
CA GLN A 55 0.86 6.14 4.52
C GLN A 55 1.65 5.09 3.73
N ASP A 56 1.90 3.93 4.34
CA ASP A 56 2.54 2.79 3.67
C ASP A 56 1.73 2.35 2.45
N TYR A 57 0.41 2.24 2.59
CA TYR A 57 -0.48 1.84 1.50
C TYR A 57 -0.53 2.86 0.36
N VAL A 58 -0.50 4.16 0.66
CA VAL A 58 -0.40 5.25 -0.34
C VAL A 58 0.91 5.13 -1.12
N LYS A 59 2.03 4.91 -0.42
CA LYS A 59 3.33 4.69 -1.06
C LYS A 59 3.29 3.47 -1.98
N PHE A 60 2.78 2.34 -1.47
CA PHE A 60 2.58 1.11 -2.24
C PHE A 60 1.73 1.33 -3.50
N MET A 61 0.63 2.08 -3.39
CA MET A 61 -0.24 2.39 -4.52
C MET A 61 0.49 3.21 -5.57
N ASN A 62 1.23 4.24 -5.17
CA ASN A 62 2.05 5.05 -6.08
C ASN A 62 3.12 4.20 -6.79
N GLU A 63 3.83 3.35 -6.06
CA GLU A 63 4.82 2.44 -6.65
C GLU A 63 4.17 1.50 -7.67
N GLY A 64 3.03 0.89 -7.34
CA GLY A 64 2.26 0.06 -8.25
C GLY A 64 1.74 0.83 -9.48
N LEU A 65 1.32 2.08 -9.33
CA LEU A 65 0.89 2.89 -10.47
C LEU A 65 2.04 3.25 -11.43
N ASN A 66 3.28 3.30 -10.94
CA ASN A 66 4.46 3.66 -11.74
C ASN A 66 5.04 2.53 -12.60
N PHE A 67 4.58 1.28 -12.46
CA PHE A 67 5.01 0.20 -13.35
C PHE A 67 4.47 0.40 -14.76
N VAL A 68 5.36 0.36 -15.76
CA VAL A 68 5.01 0.39 -17.19
C VAL A 68 4.27 -0.89 -17.60
N ASN A 69 4.73 -2.07 -17.15
CA ASN A 69 4.10 -3.35 -17.46
C ASN A 69 3.07 -3.74 -16.37
N PRO A 70 1.77 -3.84 -16.70
CA PRO A 70 0.72 -4.19 -15.74
C PRO A 70 0.89 -5.57 -15.10
N ALA A 71 1.43 -6.56 -15.81
CA ALA A 71 1.63 -7.91 -15.27
C ALA A 71 2.72 -7.95 -14.20
N ASN A 72 3.82 -7.20 -14.39
CA ASN A 72 4.87 -7.06 -13.37
C ASN A 72 4.33 -6.33 -12.14
N SER A 73 3.51 -5.31 -12.38
CA SER A 73 2.81 -4.58 -11.34
C SER A 73 1.86 -5.47 -10.54
N ALA A 74 1.08 -6.32 -11.21
CA ALA A 74 0.19 -7.26 -10.54
C ALA A 74 0.95 -8.27 -9.67
N LYS A 75 2.12 -8.75 -10.13
CA LYS A 75 3.01 -9.60 -9.32
C LYS A 75 3.54 -8.86 -8.09
N PHE A 76 3.91 -7.58 -8.23
CA PHE A 76 4.30 -6.72 -7.10
C PHE A 76 3.18 -6.61 -6.06
N VAL A 77 1.97 -6.27 -6.51
CA VAL A 77 0.78 -6.16 -5.64
C VAL A 77 0.50 -7.46 -4.91
N LYS A 78 0.54 -8.59 -5.62
CA LYS A 78 0.35 -9.90 -5.01
C LYS A 78 1.37 -10.16 -3.91
N LYS A 79 2.67 -9.97 -4.20
CA LYS A 79 3.76 -10.19 -3.24
C LYS A 79 3.63 -9.29 -2.02
N TYR A 80 3.27 -8.02 -2.21
CA TYR A 80 3.03 -7.08 -1.12
C TYR A 80 1.96 -7.62 -0.17
N HIS A 81 0.81 -8.04 -0.70
CA HIS A 81 -0.26 -8.58 0.15
C HIS A 81 0.13 -9.92 0.77
N ASP A 82 0.73 -10.86 0.02
CA ASP A 82 1.18 -12.15 0.55
C ASP A 82 2.13 -11.98 1.77
N GLN A 83 3.00 -10.98 1.76
CA GLN A 83 3.98 -10.73 2.83
C GLN A 83 3.39 -9.95 4.02
N ASN A 84 2.33 -9.16 3.79
CA ASN A 84 1.90 -8.12 4.73
C ASN A 84 0.47 -8.27 5.25
N ASP A 85 -0.37 -9.14 4.66
CA ASP A 85 -1.80 -9.22 5.00
C ASP A 85 -2.02 -9.43 6.51
N ARG A 86 -1.21 -10.29 7.16
CA ARG A 86 -1.27 -10.50 8.63
C ARG A 86 -1.02 -9.23 9.45
N TYR A 87 -0.13 -8.35 8.98
CA TYR A 87 0.21 -7.12 9.68
C TYR A 87 -0.86 -6.06 9.44
N ILE A 88 -1.36 -5.97 8.21
CA ILE A 88 -2.49 -5.11 7.85
C ILE A 88 -3.71 -5.49 8.69
N ASP A 89 -4.07 -6.77 8.74
CA ASP A 89 -5.22 -7.26 9.52
C ASP A 89 -5.06 -7.01 11.00
N LYS A 90 -3.85 -7.20 11.54
CA LYS A 90 -3.56 -6.88 12.94
C LYS A 90 -3.76 -5.39 13.22
N ILE A 91 -3.22 -4.50 12.39
CA ILE A 91 -3.35 -3.05 12.58
C ILE A 91 -4.82 -2.63 12.47
N LEU A 92 -5.55 -3.11 11.46
CA LEU A 92 -6.97 -2.80 11.30
C LEU A 92 -7.80 -3.31 12.48
N SER A 93 -7.55 -4.53 12.95
CA SER A 93 -8.26 -5.11 14.11
C SER A 93 -7.97 -4.34 15.40
N ASP A 94 -6.70 -4.01 15.67
CA ASP A 94 -6.30 -3.23 16.84
C ASP A 94 -6.94 -1.83 16.80
N THR A 95 -7.01 -1.22 15.61
CA THR A 95 -7.67 0.07 15.38
C THR A 95 -9.18 -0.02 15.63
N GLN A 96 -9.86 -1.04 15.10
CA GLN A 96 -11.30 -1.23 15.33
C GLN A 96 -11.62 -1.42 16.82
N LYS A 97 -10.81 -2.21 17.54
CA LYS A 97 -10.97 -2.40 18.99
C LYS A 97 -10.77 -1.10 19.76
N TRP A 98 -9.80 -0.29 19.37
CA TRP A 98 -9.56 1.01 19.98
C TRP A 98 -10.72 1.98 19.71
N GLN A 99 -11.17 2.12 18.46
CA GLN A 99 -12.32 2.96 18.12
C GLN A 99 -13.61 2.52 18.82
N GLY A 100 -13.80 1.22 19.04
CA GLY A 100 -14.94 0.68 19.77
C GLY A 100 -15.01 1.11 21.24
N LYS A 101 -13.88 1.56 21.82
CA LYS A 101 -13.80 2.07 23.19
C LYS A 101 -14.03 3.58 23.31
N LEU A 102 -14.03 4.30 22.19
CA LEU A 102 -14.25 5.74 22.16
C LEU A 102 -15.74 6.05 22.37
N ASN A 103 -16.00 7.12 23.10
CA ASN A 103 -17.35 7.70 23.21
C ASN A 103 -17.72 8.48 21.94
N THR A 104 -18.98 8.94 21.84
CA THR A 104 -19.48 9.62 20.64
C THR A 104 -18.71 10.90 20.31
N VAL A 105 -18.34 11.69 21.31
CA VAL A 105 -17.60 12.95 21.11
C VAL A 105 -16.19 12.67 20.62
N GLU A 106 -15.51 11.71 21.24
CA GLU A 106 -14.17 11.27 20.84
C GLU A 106 -14.14 10.68 19.42
N LYS A 107 -15.20 10.00 19.01
CA LYS A 107 -15.36 9.49 17.63
C LYS A 107 -15.44 10.63 16.62
N VAL A 108 -16.25 11.65 16.90
CA VAL A 108 -16.40 12.81 16.02
C VAL A 108 -15.09 13.57 15.90
N ASP A 109 -14.43 13.85 17.03
CA ASP A 109 -13.12 14.51 17.08
C ASP A 109 -12.05 13.70 16.33
N LEU A 110 -12.03 12.38 16.50
CA LEU A 110 -11.19 11.50 15.70
C LEU A 110 -11.50 11.59 14.20
N GLY A 111 -12.78 11.61 13.82
CA GLY A 111 -13.21 11.77 12.44
C GLY A 111 -12.70 13.06 11.82
N LEU A 112 -12.79 14.18 12.55
CA LEU A 112 -12.28 15.48 12.13
C LEU A 112 -10.75 15.46 11.97
N ARG A 113 -10.02 14.90 12.95
CA ARG A 113 -8.56 14.76 12.85
C ARG A 113 -8.14 13.91 11.67
N ILE A 114 -8.78 12.76 11.45
CA ILE A 114 -8.48 11.86 10.33
C ILE A 114 -8.77 12.56 9.00
N ALA A 115 -9.90 13.26 8.88
CA ALA A 115 -10.29 13.96 7.66
C ALA A 115 -9.31 15.06 7.23
N GLN A 116 -8.64 15.69 8.19
CA GLN A 116 -7.63 16.72 7.94
C GLN A 116 -6.25 16.17 7.54
N LYS A 117 -6.01 14.86 7.70
CA LYS A 117 -4.69 14.29 7.44
C LYS A 117 -4.44 14.14 5.92
N PRO A 118 -3.29 14.60 5.40
CA PRO A 118 -3.03 14.68 3.96
C PRO A 118 -3.01 13.31 3.27
N TYR A 119 -2.52 12.28 3.96
CA TYR A 119 -2.45 10.93 3.40
C TYR A 119 -3.84 10.33 3.09
N LEU A 120 -4.91 10.81 3.76
CA LEU A 120 -6.25 10.31 3.48
C LEU A 120 -6.74 10.81 2.13
N LYS A 121 -6.44 12.08 1.81
CA LYS A 121 -6.70 12.65 0.49
C LYS A 121 -5.96 11.85 -0.60
N ASP A 122 -4.67 11.64 -0.41
CA ASP A 122 -3.87 10.84 -1.35
C ASP A 122 -4.45 9.43 -1.53
N PHE A 123 -4.86 8.79 -0.43
CA PHE A 123 -5.48 7.48 -0.48
C PHE A 123 -6.77 7.48 -1.29
N VAL A 124 -7.69 8.41 -0.99
CA VAL A 124 -8.99 8.53 -1.68
C VAL A 124 -8.80 8.83 -3.17
N ASP A 125 -7.82 9.65 -3.53
CA ASP A 125 -7.51 10.00 -4.92
C ASP A 125 -6.86 8.82 -5.68
N LEU A 126 -6.03 8.02 -5.00
CA LEU A 126 -5.30 6.90 -5.60
C LEU A 126 -6.16 5.64 -5.78
N VAL A 127 -7.05 5.33 -4.84
CA VAL A 127 -7.90 4.12 -4.90
C VAL A 127 -8.62 3.94 -6.24
N PRO A 128 -9.35 4.93 -6.81
CA PRO A 128 -10.03 4.75 -8.09
C PRO A 128 -9.05 4.54 -9.24
N ARG A 129 -7.92 5.25 -9.24
CA ARG A 129 -6.86 5.11 -10.26
C ARG A 129 -6.22 3.71 -10.20
N PHE A 130 -5.95 3.24 -8.99
CA PHE A 130 -5.40 1.91 -8.73
C PHE A 130 -6.38 0.83 -9.19
N LYS A 131 -7.65 0.90 -8.77
CA LYS A 131 -8.70 -0.03 -9.23
C LYS A 131 -8.84 -0.02 -10.75
N LYS A 132 -8.82 1.16 -11.40
CA LYS A 132 -8.90 1.27 -12.86
C LYS A 132 -7.73 0.58 -13.54
N LYS A 133 -6.49 0.76 -13.06
CA LYS A 133 -5.29 0.11 -13.63
C LYS A 133 -5.34 -1.42 -13.52
N TYR A 134 -5.93 -1.94 -12.44
CA TYR A 134 -5.96 -3.37 -12.15
C TYR A 134 -7.35 -4.00 -12.30
N ASN A 135 -8.26 -3.39 -13.05
CA ASN A 135 -9.64 -3.88 -13.21
C ASN A 135 -9.70 -5.34 -13.70
N GLN A 136 -8.74 -5.76 -14.51
CA GLN A 136 -8.59 -7.12 -15.04
C GLN A 136 -8.06 -8.14 -14.01
N TYR A 137 -7.58 -7.68 -12.85
CA TYR A 137 -7.05 -8.52 -11.77
C TYR A 137 -8.00 -8.49 -10.57
N ALA A 138 -9.02 -9.34 -10.58
CA ALA A 138 -10.05 -9.40 -9.54
C ALA A 138 -9.47 -9.51 -8.11
N PHE A 139 -8.37 -10.24 -7.92
CA PHE A 139 -7.72 -10.36 -6.62
C PHE A 139 -7.21 -9.01 -6.10
N ILE A 140 -6.66 -8.16 -6.99
CA ILE A 140 -6.15 -6.83 -6.63
C ILE A 140 -7.31 -5.93 -6.24
N VAL A 141 -8.36 -5.90 -7.05
CA VAL A 141 -9.57 -5.12 -6.75
C VAL A 141 -10.15 -5.53 -5.39
N LYS A 142 -10.17 -6.83 -5.08
CA LYS A 142 -10.65 -7.36 -3.79
C LYS A 142 -9.76 -6.91 -2.64
N LEU A 143 -8.43 -7.01 -2.77
CA LEU A 143 -7.47 -6.62 -1.74
C LEU A 143 -7.52 -5.11 -1.45
N THR A 144 -7.50 -4.28 -2.49
CA THR A 144 -7.66 -2.83 -2.35
C THR A 144 -9.02 -2.47 -1.75
N SER A 145 -10.09 -3.20 -2.09
CA SER A 145 -11.40 -2.99 -1.48
C SER A 145 -11.48 -3.45 -0.03
N LYS A 146 -10.75 -4.49 0.38
CA LYS A 146 -10.63 -4.91 1.79
C LYS A 146 -10.02 -3.77 2.62
N VAL A 147 -8.90 -3.21 2.15
CA VAL A 147 -8.22 -2.11 2.84
C VAL A 147 -9.07 -0.85 2.83
N ALA A 148 -9.59 -0.45 1.66
CA ALA A 148 -10.47 0.72 1.56
C ALA A 148 -11.73 0.56 2.41
N GLY A 149 -12.39 -0.60 2.36
CA GLY A 149 -13.58 -0.90 3.16
C GLY A 149 -13.29 -0.92 4.66
N GLY A 150 -12.13 -1.43 5.07
CA GLY A 150 -11.64 -1.33 6.43
C GLY A 150 -11.52 0.14 6.86
N LEU A 151 -10.88 0.97 6.05
CA LEU A 151 -10.69 2.41 6.33
C LEU A 151 -12.00 3.21 6.30
N THR A 152 -12.88 2.97 5.33
CA THR A 152 -14.19 3.63 5.28
C THR A 152 -15.10 3.17 6.40
N GLY A 153 -15.02 1.91 6.82
CA GLY A 153 -15.74 1.41 7.99
C GLY A 153 -15.26 2.05 9.29
N LEU A 154 -13.96 2.36 9.39
CA LEU A 154 -13.39 3.12 10.51
C LEU A 154 -13.83 4.60 10.47
N ALA A 155 -13.89 5.20 9.28
CA ALA A 155 -14.28 6.61 9.10
C ALA A 155 -15.80 6.82 9.26
N GLY A 156 -16.64 5.97 8.69
CA GLY A 156 -18.10 6.03 8.84
C GLY A 156 -18.51 5.92 10.30
N LYS A 157 -17.98 4.92 11.02
CA LYS A 157 -18.20 4.77 12.46
C LYS A 157 -17.70 5.94 13.31
N ALA A 158 -16.64 6.62 12.87
CA ALA A 158 -16.14 7.84 13.52
C ALA A 158 -17.06 9.05 13.26
N LEU A 159 -17.67 9.12 12.09
CA LEU A 159 -18.57 10.20 11.67
C LEU A 159 -20.04 9.97 12.07
N GLY A 160 -20.37 8.85 12.71
CA GLY A 160 -21.75 8.50 13.10
C GLY A 160 -22.64 8.06 11.92
N LEU A 161 -22.01 7.60 10.82
CA LEU A 161 -22.64 7.03 9.62
C LEU A 161 -22.48 5.51 9.60
#